data_AF-A0A7Y8WY63-F1
#
_entry.id   AF-A0A7Y8WY63-F1
#
_cell.length_a   1.000
_cell.length_b   1.000
_cell.length_c   1.000
_cell.angle_alpha   90.00
_cell.angle_beta   90.00
_cell.angle_gamma   90.00
#
_symmetry.space_group_name_H-M   'P 1'
#
loop_
_entity.id
_entity.type
_entity.pdbx_description
1 polymer ?
#
loop_
_entity_poly.entity_id
_entity_poly.type
_entity_poly.pdbx_seq_one_letter_code
_entity_poly.pdbx_strand_id
1 'polypeptide(L)'
;MYRRRVRLAGLALALVTVGGALTACGSDAFERCVPEAADTAGAAQLAGTFDGELKAKGARLVLTLTPGTVQGGTFTAENWPTGDSSFHAHPGKTFSGSGTWQVQAPVSAKGRTMLVLDFTEAEGFLQGDTLDKLSIGIDAKRTFVYDDPDPDVCPKFRLRLRQG
;
A
#
# COMPACT_ATOMS: atom_id res chain seq x y z
N MET A 1 58.25 46.42 -11.42
CA MET A 1 57.90 47.86 -11.38
C MET A 1 56.44 48.00 -10.98
N TYR A 2 56.17 49.07 -10.23
CA TYR A 2 54.97 49.37 -9.45
C TYR A 2 53.93 50.13 -10.29
N ARG A 3 52.68 50.22 -9.77
CA ARG A 3 51.59 51.18 -10.09
C ARG A 3 50.65 50.73 -11.22
N ARG A 4 49.33 50.97 -11.17
CA ARG A 4 48.53 51.87 -10.31
C ARG A 4 47.07 51.42 -10.36
N ARG A 5 46.37 51.57 -9.23
CA ARG A 5 44.91 51.59 -9.14
C ARG A 5 44.37 52.80 -9.91
N VAL A 6 43.25 52.64 -10.61
CA VAL A 6 42.32 53.73 -10.90
C VAL A 6 40.94 53.28 -10.43
N ARG A 7 40.39 54.04 -9.48
CA ARG A 7 38.98 54.02 -9.08
C ARG A 7 38.27 55.14 -9.81
N LEU A 8 37.17 54.84 -10.50
CA LEU A 8 36.06 55.75 -10.83
C LEU A 8 34.81 54.83 -10.81
N ALA A 9 33.98 54.85 -9.76
CA ALA A 9 32.96 55.84 -9.44
C ALA A 9 31.80 55.85 -10.45
N GLY A 10 30.77 55.07 -10.12
CA GLY A 10 29.35 55.46 -10.14
C GLY A 10 28.65 55.65 -11.49
N LEU A 11 27.64 54.81 -11.75
CA LEU A 11 26.26 55.25 -11.92
C LEU A 11 25.30 54.05 -11.86
N ALA A 12 24.29 54.19 -11.00
CA ALA A 12 23.23 53.23 -10.76
C ALA A 12 22.18 53.27 -11.88
N LEU A 13 21.70 52.11 -12.29
CA LEU A 13 20.31 51.94 -12.70
C LEU A 13 19.78 50.67 -12.05
N ALA A 14 18.87 50.86 -11.11
CA ALA A 14 18.02 49.82 -10.58
C ALA A 14 17.01 49.41 -11.66
N LEU A 15 17.12 48.19 -12.19
CA LEU A 15 16.04 47.54 -12.91
C LEU A 15 15.32 46.61 -11.94
N VAL A 16 14.21 47.12 -11.40
CA VAL A 16 13.17 46.30 -10.77
C VAL A 16 12.45 45.57 -11.89
N THR A 17 12.85 44.33 -12.18
CA THR A 17 12.00 43.37 -12.89
C THR A 17 11.35 42.45 -11.88
N VAL A 18 10.15 42.84 -11.46
CA VAL A 18 9.14 41.94 -10.90
C VAL A 18 8.77 40.97 -12.02
N GLY A 19 9.03 39.68 -11.84
CA GLY A 19 8.76 38.70 -12.89
C GLY A 19 8.99 37.28 -12.42
N GLY A 20 8.05 36.78 -11.62
CA GLY A 20 7.90 35.35 -11.37
C GLY A 20 8.86 34.79 -10.34
N ALA A 21 8.39 34.74 -9.09
CA ALA A 21 8.64 33.53 -8.32
C ALA A 21 8.15 32.38 -9.20
N LEU A 22 9.08 31.65 -9.82
CA LEU A 22 8.77 30.32 -10.31
C LEU A 22 8.40 29.53 -9.07
N THR A 23 7.10 29.56 -8.80
CA THR A 23 6.37 28.63 -7.97
C THR A 23 7.05 27.30 -8.12
N ALA A 24 7.52 26.79 -6.99
CA ALA A 24 7.97 25.43 -6.83
C ALA A 24 7.22 24.54 -7.81
N CYS A 25 7.95 23.89 -8.72
CA CYS A 25 7.46 22.65 -9.29
C CYS A 25 7.31 21.73 -8.08
N GLY A 26 6.13 21.78 -7.46
CA GLY A 26 5.65 20.75 -6.57
C GLY A 26 5.66 19.49 -7.41
N SER A 27 6.74 18.73 -7.30
CA SER A 27 6.79 17.34 -7.73
C SER A 27 5.94 16.52 -6.75
N ASP A 28 4.67 16.88 -6.63
CA ASP A 28 3.66 15.92 -6.19
C ASP A 28 3.41 15.05 -7.42
N ALA A 29 4.36 14.18 -7.71
CA ALA A 29 4.08 12.96 -8.44
C ALA A 29 2.86 12.38 -7.76
N PHE A 30 1.70 12.40 -8.43
CA PHE A 30 0.39 12.01 -7.91
C PHE A 30 0.57 10.93 -6.83
N GLU A 31 0.44 11.30 -5.56
CA GLU A 31 0.69 10.33 -4.48
C GLU A 31 -0.37 9.26 -4.64
N ARG A 32 0.04 8.08 -5.13
CA ARG A 32 -0.88 6.96 -5.32
C ARG A 32 -1.50 6.64 -3.97
N CYS A 33 -2.82 6.40 -4.00
CA CYS A 33 -3.61 6.09 -2.80
C CYS A 33 -3.14 4.82 -2.08
N VAL A 34 -2.51 3.90 -2.82
CA VAL A 34 -1.69 2.81 -2.30
C VAL A 34 -0.39 2.73 -3.11
N PRO A 35 0.71 2.21 -2.55
CA PRO A 35 1.90 1.89 -3.33
C PRO A 35 1.59 0.93 -4.48
N GLU A 36 2.46 0.89 -5.49
CA GLU A 36 2.35 -0.12 -6.55
C GLU A 36 2.47 -1.54 -5.99
N ALA A 37 1.78 -2.49 -6.62
CA ALA A 37 1.90 -3.91 -6.28
C ALA A 37 3.34 -4.38 -6.44
N ALA A 38 3.90 -4.95 -5.38
CA ALA A 38 5.25 -5.45 -5.32
C ALA A 38 5.38 -6.78 -6.09
N ASP A 39 6.52 -6.97 -6.73
CA ASP A 39 6.95 -8.20 -7.39
C ASP A 39 7.84 -9.08 -6.50
N THR A 40 8.34 -8.55 -5.37
CA THR A 40 9.28 -9.26 -4.48
C THR A 40 8.97 -9.15 -2.98
N ALA A 41 7.73 -8.85 -2.58
CA ALA A 41 7.40 -8.76 -1.15
C ALA A 41 7.64 -10.10 -0.42
N GLY A 42 8.12 -10.05 0.82
CA GLY A 42 8.34 -11.22 1.67
C GLY A 42 7.44 -11.25 2.90
N ALA A 43 7.22 -12.44 3.46
CA ALA A 43 6.35 -12.64 4.63
C ALA A 43 6.77 -11.81 5.85
N ALA A 44 8.08 -11.66 6.08
CA ALA A 44 8.60 -10.87 7.19
C ALA A 44 8.21 -9.38 7.14
N GLN A 45 8.00 -8.83 5.93
CA GLN A 45 7.58 -7.44 5.75
C GLN A 45 6.08 -7.23 6.00
N LEU A 46 5.30 -8.32 6.05
CA LEU A 46 3.86 -8.30 6.26
C LEU A 46 3.45 -8.67 7.68
N ALA A 47 4.33 -9.27 8.48
CA ALA A 47 3.99 -9.62 9.85
C ALA A 47 3.58 -8.37 10.65
N GLY A 48 2.39 -8.40 11.27
CA GLY A 48 1.88 -7.27 12.04
C GLY A 48 0.36 -7.11 11.95
N THR A 49 -0.12 -5.95 12.41
CA THR A 49 -1.55 -5.61 12.39
C THR A 49 -1.83 -4.61 11.28
N PHE A 50 -2.81 -4.91 10.44
CA PHE A 50 -3.31 -3.99 9.43
C PHE A 50 -4.69 -3.48 9.84
N ASP A 51 -4.90 -2.18 9.68
CA ASP A 51 -6.19 -1.55 9.88
C ASP A 51 -6.75 -1.09 8.52
N GLY A 52 -8.05 -1.31 8.33
CA GLY A 52 -8.73 -0.90 7.11
C GLY A 52 -8.94 0.60 7.01
N GLU A 53 -8.78 1.12 5.79
CA GLU A 53 -9.01 2.51 5.46
C GLU A 53 -10.26 2.68 4.57
N LEU A 54 -10.85 3.88 4.60
CA LEU A 54 -12.01 4.25 3.79
C LEU A 54 -13.16 3.24 3.88
N LYS A 55 -13.44 2.48 2.80
CA LYS A 55 -14.53 1.50 2.74
C LYS A 55 -14.21 0.23 3.54
N ALA A 56 -12.93 -0.04 3.82
CA ALA A 56 -12.50 -1.09 4.73
C ALA A 56 -12.44 -0.62 6.19
N LYS A 57 -12.81 0.63 6.51
CA LYS A 57 -12.72 1.15 7.89
C LYS A 57 -13.46 0.24 8.86
N GLY A 58 -12.74 -0.25 9.88
CA GLY A 58 -13.24 -1.19 10.88
C GLY A 58 -12.81 -2.63 10.64
N ALA A 59 -12.39 -2.98 9.41
CA ALA A 59 -11.73 -4.25 9.14
C ALA A 59 -10.33 -4.26 9.76
N ARG A 60 -9.93 -5.42 10.28
CA ARG A 60 -8.59 -5.64 10.83
C ARG A 60 -8.07 -7.00 10.40
N LEU A 61 -6.78 -7.05 10.09
CA LEU A 61 -6.04 -8.27 9.79
C LEU A 61 -4.80 -8.32 10.67
N VAL A 62 -4.58 -9.42 11.37
CA VAL A 62 -3.34 -9.65 12.12
C VAL A 62 -2.62 -10.83 11.48
N LEU A 63 -1.42 -10.59 10.95
CA LEU A 63 -0.57 -11.60 10.34
C LEU A 63 0.56 -11.96 11.31
N THR A 64 0.60 -13.22 11.71
CA THR A 64 1.65 -13.78 12.57
C THR A 64 2.48 -14.77 11.77
N LEU A 65 3.81 -14.63 11.80
CA LEU A 65 4.70 -15.62 11.18
C LEU A 65 4.69 -16.92 11.98
N THR A 66 4.64 -18.04 11.28
CA THR A 66 4.89 -19.33 11.93
C THR A 66 6.40 -19.46 12.16
N PRO A 67 6.84 -19.77 13.39
CA PRO A 67 8.26 -20.00 13.65
C PRO A 67 8.84 -21.08 12.73
N GLY A 68 9.98 -20.77 12.09
CA GLY A 68 10.67 -21.71 11.20
C GLY A 68 10.16 -21.75 9.76
N THR A 69 9.17 -20.93 9.38
CA THR A 69 8.75 -20.76 7.98
C THR A 69 9.16 -19.38 7.44
N VAL A 70 9.42 -19.31 6.14
CA VAL A 70 9.78 -18.04 5.45
C VAL A 70 8.67 -17.51 4.56
N GLN A 71 7.60 -18.29 4.37
CA GLN A 71 6.55 -18.00 3.39
C GLN A 71 5.26 -17.46 4.01
N GLY A 72 5.07 -17.53 5.33
CA GLY A 72 3.83 -17.05 5.94
C GLY A 72 3.61 -17.54 7.37
N GLY A 73 2.35 -17.68 7.76
CA GLY A 73 2.00 -18.20 9.07
C GLY A 73 0.51 -18.25 9.34
N THR A 74 0.07 -17.79 10.51
CA THR A 74 -1.34 -17.76 10.91
C THR A 74 -1.88 -16.34 10.92
N PHE A 75 -3.19 -16.20 10.73
CA PHE A 75 -3.83 -14.89 10.79
C PHE A 75 -5.15 -14.92 11.56
N THR A 76 -5.58 -13.74 12.00
CA THR A 76 -6.96 -13.45 12.39
C THR A 76 -7.47 -12.26 11.60
N ALA A 77 -8.75 -12.28 11.27
CA ALA A 77 -9.45 -11.21 10.57
C ALA A 77 -10.71 -10.82 11.35
N GLU A 78 -10.95 -9.53 11.48
CA GLU A 78 -12.13 -8.94 12.12
C GLU A 78 -12.85 -8.03 11.12
N ASN A 79 -14.18 -8.02 11.15
CA ASN A 79 -15.04 -7.26 10.23
C ASN A 79 -14.62 -7.43 8.75
N TRP A 80 -14.22 -8.65 8.38
CA TRP A 80 -13.81 -9.00 7.05
C TRP A 80 -15.01 -9.11 6.11
N PRO A 81 -14.99 -8.55 4.90
CA PRO A 81 -16.17 -8.55 4.03
C PRO A 81 -16.56 -9.97 3.61
N THR A 82 -17.88 -10.21 3.57
CA THR A 82 -18.52 -11.40 2.99
C THR A 82 -19.04 -11.06 1.58
N GLY A 83 -19.13 -12.05 0.70
CA GLY A 83 -19.45 -11.80 -0.71
C GLY A 83 -20.91 -11.41 -1.04
N ASP A 84 -21.09 -10.29 -1.74
CA ASP A 84 -22.37 -9.79 -2.28
C ASP A 84 -22.53 -9.61 -3.82
N SER A 85 -21.50 -9.65 -4.68
CA SER A 85 -21.59 -9.82 -6.18
C SER A 85 -20.32 -9.44 -6.97
N SER A 86 -19.37 -8.78 -6.33
CA SER A 86 -17.93 -8.71 -6.73
C SER A 86 -17.02 -9.27 -5.63
N PHE A 87 -17.65 -10.08 -4.78
CA PHE A 87 -17.21 -11.04 -3.78
C PHE A 87 -18.45 -11.93 -3.71
N HIS A 88 -18.41 -13.23 -4.03
CA HIS A 88 -19.61 -13.92 -4.49
C HIS A 88 -20.41 -14.58 -3.36
N ALA A 89 -21.67 -14.14 -3.25
CA ALA A 89 -22.85 -14.80 -2.68
C ALA A 89 -22.65 -15.56 -1.36
N HIS A 90 -23.07 -15.00 -0.22
CA HIS A 90 -23.85 -15.63 0.88
C HIS A 90 -23.99 -14.65 2.09
N PRO A 91 -24.97 -14.82 3.00
CA PRO A 91 -25.57 -13.72 3.74
C PRO A 91 -24.75 -13.26 4.96
N GLY A 92 -24.37 -11.98 4.92
CA GLY A 92 -23.67 -11.22 5.94
C GLY A 92 -23.12 -9.93 5.30
N LYS A 93 -22.75 -8.91 6.07
CA LYS A 93 -21.94 -7.78 5.55
C LYS A 93 -20.46 -8.02 5.79
N THR A 94 -20.15 -8.63 6.93
CA THR A 94 -18.80 -8.91 7.39
C THR A 94 -18.80 -10.14 8.32
N PHE A 95 -17.63 -10.75 8.51
CA PHE A 95 -17.39 -11.83 9.47
C PHE A 95 -16.07 -11.62 10.23
N SER A 96 -15.81 -12.46 11.23
CA SER A 96 -14.49 -12.60 11.84
C SER A 96 -14.03 -14.05 11.68
N GLY A 97 -12.76 -14.24 11.38
CA GLY A 97 -12.21 -15.56 11.06
C GLY A 97 -10.73 -15.66 11.34
N SER A 98 -10.19 -16.84 11.10
CA SER A 98 -8.77 -17.12 11.28
C SER A 98 -8.33 -18.20 10.30
N GLY A 99 -7.03 -18.36 10.13
CA GLY A 99 -6.50 -19.42 9.29
C GLY A 99 -5.01 -19.30 9.07
N THR A 100 -4.56 -19.77 7.91
CA THR A 100 -3.17 -19.64 7.49
C THR A 100 -3.02 -18.63 6.37
N TRP A 101 -1.85 -18.02 6.28
CA TRP A 101 -1.55 -17.09 5.20
C TRP A 101 -0.18 -17.39 4.64
N GLN A 102 0.02 -17.01 3.39
CA GLN A 102 1.30 -17.09 2.73
C GLN A 102 1.48 -15.98 1.70
N VAL A 103 2.73 -15.72 1.37
CA VAL A 103 3.13 -14.85 0.28
C VAL A 103 3.36 -15.71 -0.95
N GLN A 104 2.46 -15.61 -1.92
CA GLN A 104 2.57 -16.29 -3.19
C GLN A 104 3.48 -15.50 -4.14
N ALA A 105 4.55 -16.16 -4.58
CA ALA A 105 5.45 -15.62 -5.60
C ALA A 105 4.73 -15.41 -6.94
N PRO A 106 5.17 -14.43 -7.77
CA PRO A 106 4.58 -14.19 -9.07
C PRO A 106 4.73 -15.42 -9.99
N VAL A 107 3.63 -15.80 -10.65
CA VAL A 107 3.58 -16.96 -11.57
C VAL A 107 4.04 -16.63 -12.99
N SER A 108 4.35 -15.37 -13.28
CA SER A 108 4.85 -14.91 -14.58
C SER A 108 5.80 -13.73 -14.43
N ALA A 109 6.57 -13.42 -15.48
CA ALA A 109 7.52 -12.30 -15.49
C ALA A 109 6.87 -10.91 -15.30
N LYS A 110 5.56 -10.80 -15.51
CA LYS A 110 4.77 -9.58 -15.25
C LYS A 110 3.85 -9.73 -14.03
N GLY A 111 3.92 -10.88 -13.37
CA GLY A 111 3.11 -11.19 -12.19
C GLY A 111 3.55 -10.36 -11.00
N ARG A 112 2.65 -10.25 -10.03
CA ARG A 112 2.91 -9.60 -8.75
C ARG A 112 2.88 -10.64 -7.64
N THR A 113 3.55 -10.32 -6.54
CA THR A 113 3.46 -11.12 -5.34
C THR A 113 2.12 -10.85 -4.66
N MET A 114 1.45 -11.91 -4.25
CA MET A 114 0.12 -11.84 -3.64
C MET A 114 0.17 -12.34 -2.19
N LEU A 115 -0.58 -11.68 -1.31
CA LEU A 115 -0.95 -12.25 -0.01
C LEU A 115 -2.13 -13.19 -0.24
N VAL A 116 -1.98 -14.45 0.13
CA VAL A 116 -3.04 -15.46 0.07
C VAL A 116 -3.45 -15.82 1.49
N LEU A 117 -4.74 -15.72 1.78
CA LEU A 117 -5.37 -16.11 3.03
C LEU A 117 -6.13 -17.41 2.79
N ASP A 118 -5.92 -18.37 3.67
CA ASP A 118 -6.63 -19.64 3.70
C ASP A 118 -7.39 -19.71 5.04
N PHE A 119 -8.68 -19.41 5.01
CA PHE A 119 -9.53 -19.37 6.20
C PHE A 119 -9.82 -20.80 6.67
N THR A 120 -9.51 -21.09 7.94
CA THR A 120 -9.98 -22.32 8.57
C THR A 120 -11.50 -22.22 8.72
N GLU A 121 -12.23 -23.13 8.06
CA GLU A 121 -13.69 -23.15 7.94
C GLU A 121 -14.43 -22.47 9.10
N ALA A 122 -14.88 -21.23 8.90
CA ALA A 122 -16.09 -20.77 9.54
C ALA A 122 -17.20 -21.39 8.69
N GLU A 123 -18.00 -22.31 9.27
CA GLU A 123 -19.11 -23.02 8.60
C GLU A 123 -19.79 -22.13 7.54
N GLY A 124 -19.47 -22.31 6.26
CA GLY A 124 -20.14 -21.61 5.15
C GLY A 124 -19.30 -20.80 4.16
N PHE A 125 -17.97 -20.71 4.25
CA PHE A 125 -17.15 -20.04 3.23
C PHE A 125 -16.16 -21.00 2.54
N LEU A 126 -16.26 -21.12 1.23
CA LEU A 126 -15.26 -21.77 0.37
C LEU A 126 -14.19 -20.76 -0.06
N GLN A 127 -13.06 -21.28 -0.56
CA GLN A 127 -12.04 -20.45 -1.20
C GLN A 127 -12.67 -19.62 -2.34
N GLY A 128 -12.41 -18.30 -2.35
CA GLY A 128 -13.02 -17.37 -3.29
C GLY A 128 -14.38 -16.79 -2.90
N ASP A 129 -15.04 -17.28 -1.84
CA ASP A 129 -16.30 -16.70 -1.34
C ASP A 129 -16.08 -15.38 -0.56
N THR A 130 -14.81 -15.07 -0.30
CA THR A 130 -14.34 -13.90 0.45
C THR A 130 -13.11 -13.29 -0.23
N LEU A 131 -12.66 -12.13 0.25
CA LEU A 131 -11.34 -11.59 -0.06
C LEU A 131 -10.25 -12.48 0.54
N ASP A 132 -9.74 -13.42 -0.24
CA ASP A 132 -8.72 -14.40 0.14
C ASP A 132 -7.39 -14.19 -0.61
N LYS A 133 -7.36 -13.30 -1.61
CA LYS A 133 -6.15 -12.92 -2.34
C LYS A 133 -6.07 -11.40 -2.42
N LEU A 134 -4.94 -10.86 -1.98
CA LEU A 134 -4.70 -9.43 -1.91
C LEU A 134 -3.37 -9.07 -2.57
N SER A 135 -3.37 -7.96 -3.30
CA SER A 135 -2.16 -7.33 -3.80
C SER A 135 -1.39 -6.71 -2.64
N ILE A 136 -0.05 -6.73 -2.71
CA ILE A 136 0.84 -6.19 -1.68
C ILE A 136 1.51 -4.94 -2.23
N GLY A 137 1.35 -3.79 -1.59
CA GLY A 137 2.04 -2.56 -1.95
C GLY A 137 2.97 -2.08 -0.84
N ILE A 138 4.25 -1.83 -1.16
CA ILE A 138 5.25 -1.35 -0.21
C ILE A 138 5.97 -0.14 -0.80
N ASP A 139 5.99 0.97 -0.06
CA ASP A 139 6.88 2.10 -0.31
C ASP A 139 7.77 2.39 0.91
N ALA A 140 8.59 3.44 0.85
CA ALA A 140 9.52 3.80 1.91
C ALA A 140 8.88 4.08 3.28
N LYS A 141 7.56 4.33 3.33
CA LYS A 141 6.84 4.76 4.53
C LYS A 141 5.64 3.87 4.84
N ARG A 142 5.09 3.15 3.87
CA ARG A 142 3.78 2.53 3.96
C ARG A 142 3.82 1.11 3.40
N THR A 143 3.18 0.20 4.11
CA THR A 143 2.87 -1.16 3.65
C THR A 143 1.36 -1.31 3.62
N PHE A 144 0.83 -1.75 2.49
CA PHE A 144 -0.60 -1.98 2.27
C PHE A 144 -0.84 -3.38 1.72
N VAL A 145 -2.01 -3.92 2.05
CA VAL A 145 -2.63 -5.04 1.34
C VAL A 145 -4.01 -4.61 0.87
N TYR A 146 -4.39 -4.96 -0.35
CA TYR A 146 -5.61 -4.42 -0.96
C TYR A 146 -6.19 -5.33 -2.04
N ASP A 147 -7.49 -5.15 -2.32
CA ASP A 147 -8.17 -5.83 -3.43
C ASP A 147 -7.57 -5.35 -4.75
N ASP A 148 -7.15 -6.27 -5.64
CA ASP A 148 -6.39 -5.92 -6.85
C ASP A 148 -7.17 -4.96 -7.76
N PRO A 149 -6.79 -3.66 -7.80
CA PRO A 149 -7.48 -2.68 -8.60
C PRO A 149 -6.63 -2.34 -9.81
N ASP A 150 -7.31 -2.02 -10.90
CA ASP A 150 -6.73 -1.29 -12.02
C ASP A 150 -5.79 -0.17 -11.49
N PRO A 151 -4.54 -0.03 -12.00
CA PRO A 151 -3.61 1.00 -11.53
C PRO A 151 -4.16 2.43 -11.63
N ASP A 152 -5.20 2.66 -12.42
CA ASP A 152 -5.87 3.95 -12.57
C ASP A 152 -6.99 4.18 -11.52
N VAL A 153 -7.33 3.16 -10.72
CA VAL A 153 -8.41 3.21 -9.73
C VAL A 153 -7.89 2.87 -8.33
N CYS A 154 -8.26 3.68 -7.36
CA CYS A 154 -7.94 3.37 -5.97
C CYS A 154 -8.73 2.16 -5.45
N PRO A 155 -8.06 1.19 -4.81
CA PRO A 155 -8.74 0.06 -4.18
C PRO A 155 -9.75 0.56 -3.16
N LYS A 156 -10.97 -0.02 -3.24
CA LYS A 156 -12.02 0.25 -2.26
C LYS A 156 -11.68 -0.46 -0.95
N PHE A 157 -11.19 -1.70 -1.03
CA PHE A 157 -10.77 -2.45 0.12
C PHE A 157 -9.26 -2.42 0.27
N ARG A 158 -8.78 -1.68 1.27
CA ARG A 158 -7.35 -1.59 1.56
C ARG A 158 -7.09 -1.53 3.04
N LEU A 159 -6.03 -2.20 3.44
CA LEU A 159 -5.57 -2.25 4.82
C LEU A 159 -4.14 -1.74 4.86
N ARG A 160 -3.86 -0.87 5.82
CA ARG A 160 -2.53 -0.31 6.04
C ARG A 160 -1.91 -0.99 7.25
N LEU A 161 -0.64 -1.39 7.13
CA LEU A 161 0.14 -1.88 8.27
C LEU A 161 0.23 -0.76 9.32
N ARG A 162 -0.21 -1.07 10.53
CA ARG A 162 -0.09 -0.17 11.68
C ARG A 162 1.38 -0.01 12.01
N GLN A 163 1.84 1.24 12.01
CA GLN A 163 3.17 1.57 12.51
C GLN A 163 3.15 1.45 14.03
N GLY A 164 4.13 0.74 14.58
CA GLY A 164 4.36 0.62 16.01
C GLY A 164 4.92 1.90 16.63
#